data_AF-A0A937JXJ7-F1
#
_entry.id   AF-A0A937JXJ7-F1
#
_cell.length_a   1.000
_cell.length_b   1.000
_cell.length_c   1.000
_cell.angle_alpha   90.00
_cell.angle_beta   90.00
_cell.angle_gamma   90.00
#
_symmetry.space_group_name_H-M   'P 1'
#
loop_
_entity.id
_entity.type
_entity.pdbx_description
1 polymer ?
#
loop_
_entity_poly.entity_id
_entity_poly.type
_entity_poly.pdbx_seq_one_letter_code
_entity_poly.pdbx_strand_id
1 'polypeptide(L)'
;MQPLTTSDNKRDSLNIFLVGNNPIELGHIYDKLKQIKHKTYNTEIGFNLKGLYKRIIHSNPSCILIDDNFDRSYMKSLVKRLSSGIKTRHIPITIIKNSNYSEAYLADAQEYILKDGITSESLSRSILNAIKFKSMHAYLYKRYKKETSRLKQFFFK
;
A
#
# COMPACT_ATOMS: atom_id res chain seq x y z
N MET A 1 -18.24 4.19 -27.44
CA MET A 1 -17.34 3.92 -26.29
C MET A 1 -18.22 3.55 -25.11
N GLN A 2 -18.17 2.31 -24.62
CA GLN A 2 -18.89 1.96 -23.38
C GLN A 2 -18.09 2.49 -22.18
N PRO A 3 -18.73 3.11 -21.18
CA PRO A 3 -18.05 3.52 -19.96
C PRO A 3 -17.56 2.27 -19.21
N LEU A 4 -16.34 2.35 -18.70
CA LEU A 4 -15.84 1.41 -17.69
C LEU A 4 -16.76 1.54 -16.47
N THR A 5 -17.68 0.60 -16.32
CA THR A 5 -18.41 0.41 -15.07
C THR A 5 -17.40 0.01 -14.01
N THR A 6 -16.88 0.99 -13.29
CA THR A 6 -16.05 0.71 -12.12
C THR A 6 -16.95 0.04 -11.09
N SER A 7 -16.56 -1.17 -10.68
CA SER A 7 -17.15 -1.85 -9.53
C SER A 7 -16.69 -1.17 -8.23
N ASP A 8 -16.82 0.16 -8.13
CA ASP A 8 -16.30 0.97 -7.03
C ASP A 8 -17.15 0.88 -5.75
N ASN A 9 -18.31 0.20 -5.81
CA ASN A 9 -19.27 0.10 -4.70
C ASN A 9 -19.15 -1.20 -3.85
N LYS A 10 -17.96 -1.80 -3.70
CA LYS A 10 -17.84 -3.08 -2.95
C LYS A 10 -16.83 -3.14 -1.82
N ARG A 11 -16.26 -2.01 -1.39
CA ARG A 11 -15.42 -1.96 -0.18
C ARG A 11 -15.74 -0.73 0.64
N ASP A 12 -16.89 -0.79 1.30
CA ASP A 12 -17.26 0.14 2.38
C ASP A 12 -16.27 0.04 3.54
N SER A 13 -15.58 -1.11 3.67
CA SER A 13 -14.47 -1.33 4.59
C SER A 13 -13.15 -1.61 3.88
N LEU A 14 -12.07 -1.05 4.42
CA LEU A 14 -10.69 -1.34 4.05
C LEU A 14 -9.96 -1.92 5.24
N ASN A 15 -9.35 -3.08 5.05
CA ASN A 15 -8.45 -3.66 6.04
C ASN A 15 -7.07 -3.01 5.90
N ILE A 16 -6.58 -2.37 6.94
CA ILE A 16 -5.28 -1.70 6.97
C ILE A 16 -4.35 -2.48 7.88
N PHE A 17 -3.12 -2.71 7.43
CA PHE A 17 -2.07 -3.23 8.30
C PHE A 17 -1.08 -2.12 8.60
N LEU A 18 -1.04 -1.68 9.85
CA LEU A 18 -0.19 -0.59 10.32
C LEU A 18 1.07 -1.14 10.97
N VAL A 19 2.23 -0.77 10.43
CA VAL A 19 3.56 -1.24 10.86
C VAL A 19 4.34 -0.08 11.42
N GLY A 20 4.97 -0.27 12.58
CA GLY A 20 5.83 0.72 13.23
C GLY A 20 6.39 0.19 14.53
N ASN A 21 7.47 0.78 15.02
CA ASN A 21 8.11 0.42 16.29
C ASN A 21 7.73 1.35 17.44
N ASN A 22 7.02 2.46 17.19
CA ASN A 22 6.56 3.40 18.22
C ASN A 22 5.03 3.30 18.44
N PRO A 23 4.56 2.69 19.55
CA PRO A 23 3.14 2.53 19.81
C PRO A 23 2.35 3.82 19.94
N ILE A 24 2.97 4.89 20.43
CA ILE A 24 2.31 6.19 20.61
C ILE A 24 1.96 6.77 19.24
N GLU A 25 2.93 6.80 18.33
CA GLU A 25 2.73 7.29 16.96
C GLU A 25 1.70 6.44 16.20
N LEU A 26 1.78 5.11 16.32
CA LEU A 26 0.80 4.23 15.70
C LEU A 26 -0.61 4.43 16.26
N GLY A 27 -0.74 4.74 17.55
CA GLY A 27 -1.99 5.13 18.18
C GLY A 27 -2.60 6.37 17.53
N HIS A 28 -1.80 7.41 17.31
CA HIS A 28 -2.26 8.63 16.64
C HIS A 28 -2.72 8.38 15.19
N ILE A 29 -2.01 7.53 14.44
CA ILE A 29 -2.42 7.14 13.08
C ILE A 29 -3.72 6.34 13.13
N TYR A 30 -3.85 5.41 14.07
CA TYR A 30 -5.06 4.62 14.28
C TYR A 30 -6.27 5.49 14.61
N ASP A 31 -6.11 6.48 15.48
CA ASP A 31 -7.19 7.42 15.83
C ASP A 31 -7.62 8.25 14.62
N LYS A 32 -6.66 8.71 13.81
CA LYS A 32 -6.97 9.41 12.54
C LYS A 32 -7.75 8.52 11.58
N LEU A 33 -7.42 7.23 11.48
CA LEU A 33 -8.18 6.28 10.67
C LEU A 33 -9.62 6.11 11.17
N LYS A 34 -9.82 6.07 12.50
CA LYS A 34 -11.16 5.98 13.11
C LYS A 34 -12.01 7.23 12.93
N GLN A 35 -11.41 8.40 12.81
CA GLN A 35 -12.13 9.66 12.61
C GLN A 35 -12.74 9.78 11.20
N ILE A 36 -12.35 8.95 10.24
CA ILE A 36 -12.85 8.99 8.87
C ILE A 36 -14.29 8.45 8.82
N LYS A 37 -15.25 9.29 8.42
CA LYS A 37 -16.69 8.93 8.44
C LYS A 37 -17.21 8.31 7.14
N HIS A 38 -16.60 8.61 6.00
CA HIS A 38 -17.09 8.16 4.69
C HIS A 38 -16.59 6.77 4.27
N LYS A 39 -15.75 6.12 5.09
CA LYS A 39 -15.21 4.78 4.82
C LYS A 39 -14.73 4.13 6.11
N THR A 40 -14.98 2.84 6.26
CA THR A 40 -14.55 2.09 7.45
C THR A 40 -13.13 1.57 7.28
N TYR A 41 -12.27 1.79 8.26
CA TYR A 41 -10.88 1.31 8.26
C TYR A 41 -10.66 0.29 9.40
N ASN A 42 -10.66 -0.99 9.05
CA ASN A 42 -10.37 -2.08 9.99
C ASN A 42 -8.85 -2.22 10.12
N THR A 43 -8.27 -1.80 11.24
CA THR A 43 -6.81 -1.69 11.36
C THR A 43 -6.24 -2.78 12.26
N GLU A 44 -5.28 -3.54 11.72
CA GLU A 44 -4.41 -4.44 12.49
C GLU A 44 -3.04 -3.77 12.67
N ILE A 45 -2.46 -3.84 13.87
CA ILE A 45 -1.17 -3.19 14.19
C ILE A 45 -0.06 -4.23 14.38
N GLY A 46 1.08 -4.02 13.73
CA GLY A 46 2.27 -4.85 13.81
C GLY A 46 3.48 -4.11 14.39
N PHE A 47 3.71 -4.26 15.70
CA PHE A 47 4.85 -3.66 16.42
C PHE A 47 6.16 -4.46 16.29
N ASN A 48 6.06 -5.79 16.27
CA ASN A 48 7.21 -6.69 16.24
C ASN A 48 7.39 -7.30 14.85
N LEU A 49 8.61 -7.19 14.34
CA LEU A 49 9.04 -7.66 13.04
C LEU A 49 8.99 -9.20 12.94
N LYS A 50 9.13 -9.90 14.06
CA LYS A 50 9.03 -11.36 14.13
C LYS A 50 7.60 -11.80 13.81
N GLY A 51 7.44 -12.46 12.66
CA GLY A 51 6.14 -12.94 12.19
C GLY A 51 5.29 -11.87 11.48
N LEU A 52 5.76 -10.63 11.36
CA LEU A 52 5.05 -9.54 10.68
C LEU A 52 4.62 -9.93 9.26
N TYR A 53 5.53 -10.51 8.49
CA TYR A 53 5.23 -10.97 7.14
C TYR A 53 4.12 -12.04 7.11
N LYS A 54 4.11 -12.97 8.08
CA LYS A 54 3.07 -14.01 8.18
C LYS A 54 1.71 -13.41 8.52
N ARG A 55 1.69 -12.41 9.42
CA ARG A 55 0.47 -11.68 9.78
C ARG A 55 -0.10 -10.91 8.60
N ILE A 56 0.74 -10.16 7.87
CA ILE A 56 0.33 -9.46 6.64
C ILE A 56 -0.27 -10.41 5.62
N ILE A 57 0.35 -11.58 5.39
CA ILE A 57 -0.22 -12.58 4.48
C ILE A 57 -1.59 -13.06 4.97
N HIS A 58 -1.71 -13.32 6.28
CA HIS A 58 -2.93 -13.88 6.85
C HIS A 58 -4.09 -12.88 6.84
N SER A 59 -3.84 -11.61 7.16
CA SER A 59 -4.87 -10.58 7.17
C SER A 59 -5.20 -10.02 5.79
N ASN A 60 -4.34 -10.26 4.78
CA ASN A 60 -4.51 -9.85 3.40
C ASN A 60 -5.05 -8.41 3.28
N PRO A 61 -4.31 -7.42 3.83
CA PRO A 61 -4.79 -6.06 3.95
C PRO A 61 -5.02 -5.42 2.57
N SER A 62 -5.92 -4.45 2.53
CA SER A 62 -6.14 -3.58 1.37
C SER A 62 -5.00 -2.59 1.16
N CYS A 63 -4.30 -2.18 2.23
CA CYS A 63 -3.09 -1.37 2.18
C CYS A 63 -2.23 -1.62 3.41
N ILE A 64 -0.91 -1.55 3.24
CA ILE A 64 0.06 -1.59 4.34
C ILE A 64 0.56 -0.16 4.56
N LEU A 65 0.37 0.34 5.78
CA LEU A 65 0.96 1.58 6.24
C LEU A 65 2.24 1.25 7.00
N ILE A 66 3.37 1.85 6.64
CA ILE A 66 4.64 1.64 7.32
C ILE A 66 5.18 2.97 7.82
N ASP A 67 5.32 3.08 9.12
CA ASP A 67 6.04 4.16 9.79
C ASP A 67 7.54 4.11 9.41
N ASP A 68 8.17 5.26 9.14
CA ASP A 68 9.56 5.36 8.72
C ASP A 68 10.59 5.32 9.87
N ASN A 69 10.14 5.12 11.11
CA ASN A 69 11.01 5.10 12.29
C ASN A 69 11.84 3.80 12.46
N PHE A 70 12.03 3.04 11.40
CA PHE A 70 12.91 1.87 11.39
C PHE A 70 14.25 2.19 10.71
N ASP A 71 15.27 1.37 10.99
CA ASP A 71 16.54 1.45 10.28
C ASP A 71 16.36 1.39 8.75
N ARG A 72 17.08 2.25 8.03
CA ARG A 72 17.01 2.36 6.56
C ARG A 72 17.20 1.02 5.84
N SER A 73 18.18 0.24 6.27
CA SER A 73 18.48 -1.08 5.69
C SER A 73 17.31 -2.04 5.90
N TYR A 74 16.67 -1.96 7.07
CA TYR A 74 15.50 -2.75 7.42
C TYR A 74 14.30 -2.34 6.57
N MET A 75 13.99 -1.04 6.48
CA MET A 75 12.89 -0.52 5.66
C MET A 75 13.02 -0.96 4.20
N LYS A 76 14.22 -0.81 3.63
CA LYS A 76 14.53 -1.29 2.27
C LYS A 76 14.26 -2.78 2.12
N SER A 77 14.71 -3.60 3.07
CA SER A 77 14.53 -5.05 3.05
C SER A 77 13.06 -5.45 3.18
N LEU A 78 12.32 -4.82 4.09
CA LEU A 78 10.90 -5.06 4.32
C LEU A 78 10.07 -4.73 3.08
N VAL A 79 10.23 -3.52 2.54
CA VAL A 79 9.50 -3.07 1.35
C VAL A 79 9.82 -3.95 0.16
N LYS A 80 11.10 -4.26 -0.09
CA LYS A 80 11.50 -5.18 -1.16
C LYS A 80 10.89 -6.58 -0.99
N ARG A 81 10.87 -7.12 0.24
CA ARG A 81 10.29 -8.43 0.53
C ARG A 81 8.78 -8.45 0.29
N LEU A 82 8.06 -7.41 0.72
CA LEU A 82 6.63 -7.29 0.50
C LEU A 82 6.30 -7.14 -1.00
N SER A 83 7.06 -6.32 -1.73
CA SER A 83 6.81 -6.04 -3.15
C SER A 83 7.22 -7.17 -4.09
N SER A 84 8.16 -8.03 -3.70
CA SER A 84 8.57 -9.22 -4.48
C SER A 84 7.82 -10.49 -4.10
N GLY A 85 7.23 -10.55 -2.90
CA GLY A 85 6.55 -11.73 -2.37
C GLY A 85 5.30 -12.11 -3.18
N ILE A 86 5.18 -13.37 -3.57
CA ILE A 86 4.04 -13.86 -4.40
C ILE A 86 2.68 -13.53 -3.77
N LYS A 87 2.59 -13.62 -2.44
CA LYS A 87 1.36 -13.40 -1.65
C LYS A 87 1.15 -11.95 -1.19
N THR A 88 2.11 -11.05 -1.42
CA THR A 88 2.08 -9.69 -0.89
C THR A 88 2.32 -8.62 -1.96
N ARG A 89 2.90 -8.98 -3.10
CA ARG A 89 3.25 -8.05 -4.19
C ARG A 89 2.08 -7.28 -4.77
N HIS A 90 0.84 -7.75 -4.59
CA HIS A 90 -0.38 -7.07 -5.03
C HIS A 90 -0.89 -6.05 -4.02
N ILE A 91 -0.37 -6.07 -2.79
CA ILE A 91 -0.80 -5.18 -1.72
C ILE A 91 -0.04 -3.86 -1.88
N PRO A 92 -0.74 -2.71 -1.89
CA PRO A 92 -0.10 -1.40 -1.94
C PRO A 92 0.56 -1.06 -0.60
N ILE A 93 1.65 -0.31 -0.67
CA ILE A 93 2.40 0.17 0.48
C ILE A 93 2.39 1.70 0.48
N THR A 94 1.98 2.29 1.60
CA THR A 94 2.13 3.71 1.90
C THR A 94 3.12 3.90 3.04
N ILE A 95 4.12 4.76 2.85
CA ILE A 95 5.10 5.08 3.89
C ILE A 95 4.69 6.38 4.59
N ILE A 96 4.67 6.36 5.92
CA ILE A 96 4.40 7.51 6.77
C ILE A 96 5.76 8.07 7.23
N LYS A 97 6.12 9.24 6.73
CA LYS A 97 7.46 9.82 6.87
C LYS A 97 7.54 10.90 7.91
N ASN A 98 8.60 10.91 8.69
CA ASN A 98 8.98 12.01 9.57
C ASN A 98 9.36 13.28 8.79
N SER A 99 9.94 13.15 7.60
CA SER A 99 10.43 14.29 6.81
C SER A 99 10.39 14.06 5.30
N ASN A 100 10.52 15.16 4.55
CA ASN A 100 10.55 15.18 3.08
C ASN A 100 11.87 14.67 2.46
N TYR A 101 12.81 14.15 3.25
CA TYR A 101 14.09 13.70 2.71
C TYR A 101 13.91 12.64 1.63
N SER A 102 14.57 12.76 0.48
CA SER A 102 14.33 11.84 -0.63
C SER A 102 14.91 10.46 -0.31
N GLU A 103 14.08 9.43 -0.46
CA GLU A 103 14.45 8.06 -0.10
C GLU A 103 14.28 7.15 -1.31
N ALA A 104 15.18 7.29 -2.29
CA ALA A 104 15.18 6.48 -3.51
C ALA A 104 15.18 4.97 -3.26
N TYR A 105 15.56 4.53 -2.06
CA TYR A 105 15.60 3.13 -1.66
C TYR A 105 14.20 2.52 -1.38
N LEU A 106 13.15 3.34 -1.30
CA LEU A 106 11.76 2.91 -1.09
C LEU A 106 10.93 2.89 -2.38
N ALA A 107 11.56 2.95 -3.56
CA ALA A 107 10.89 3.08 -4.87
C ALA A 107 9.73 2.09 -5.14
N ASP A 108 9.68 0.94 -4.44
CA ASP A 108 8.59 -0.02 -4.57
C ASP A 108 7.32 0.34 -3.76
N ALA A 109 7.35 1.38 -2.93
CA ALA A 109 6.18 1.93 -2.26
C ALA A 109 5.35 2.77 -3.26
N GLN A 110 4.03 2.75 -3.08
CA GLN A 110 3.11 3.41 -4.01
C GLN A 110 2.77 4.84 -3.61
N GLU A 111 2.90 5.17 -2.33
CA GLU A 111 2.53 6.47 -1.80
C GLU A 111 3.39 6.83 -0.59
N TYR A 112 3.58 8.12 -0.36
CA TYR A 112 4.26 8.66 0.81
C TYR A 112 3.41 9.77 1.42
N ILE A 113 3.33 9.81 2.75
CA ILE A 113 2.66 10.87 3.49
C ILE A 113 3.55 11.35 4.62
N LEU A 114 3.62 12.66 4.84
CA LEU A 114 4.35 13.22 5.98
C LEU A 114 3.52 13.11 7.25
N LYS A 115 4.17 12.83 8.38
CA LYS A 115 3.56 12.88 9.71
C LYS A 115 3.17 14.29 10.10
N ASP A 116 3.99 15.26 9.74
CA ASP A 116 3.70 16.66 10.00
C ASP A 116 2.44 17.09 9.23
N GLY A 117 1.48 17.66 9.95
CA GLY A 117 0.19 18.08 9.39
C GLY A 117 -0.73 16.95 8.92
N ILE A 118 -0.46 15.68 9.24
CA ILE A 118 -1.32 14.57 8.78
C ILE A 118 -2.75 14.70 9.33
N THR A 119 -3.74 14.84 8.44
CA THR A 119 -5.17 14.80 8.77
C THR A 119 -5.81 13.48 8.36
N SER A 120 -6.98 13.16 8.91
CA SER A 120 -7.76 11.97 8.55
C SER A 120 -8.09 11.92 7.05
N GLU A 121 -8.40 13.06 6.45
CA GLU A 121 -8.69 13.19 5.01
C GLU A 121 -7.44 12.94 4.18
N SER A 122 -6.31 13.54 4.56
CA SER A 122 -5.03 13.35 3.87
C SER A 122 -4.55 11.90 3.93
N LEU A 123 -4.75 11.23 5.06
CA LEU A 123 -4.45 9.82 5.26
C LEU A 123 -5.38 8.93 4.44
N SER A 124 -6.69 9.19 4.47
CA SER A 124 -7.69 8.50 3.65
C SER A 124 -7.33 8.58 2.16
N ARG A 125 -7.01 9.78 1.67
CA ARG A 125 -6.63 10.02 0.28
C ARG A 125 -5.36 9.25 -0.10
N SER A 126 -4.33 9.28 0.74
CA SER A 126 -3.07 8.59 0.48
C SER A 126 -3.24 7.07 0.38
N ILE A 127 -4.07 6.48 1.26
CA ILE A 127 -4.41 5.06 1.18
C ILE A 127 -5.11 4.72 -0.14
N LEU A 128 -6.12 5.52 -0.52
CA LEU A 128 -6.87 5.31 -1.75
C LEU A 128 -6.00 5.49 -3.00
N ASN A 129 -5.09 6.47 -2.98
CA ASN A 129 -4.12 6.68 -4.04
C ASN A 129 -3.21 5.46 -4.20
N ALA A 130 -2.66 4.93 -3.11
CA ALA A 130 -1.79 3.76 -3.15
C ALA A 130 -2.53 2.54 -3.77
N ILE A 131 -3.78 2.30 -3.34
CA ILE A 131 -4.65 1.25 -3.87
C ILE A 131 -4.91 1.45 -5.37
N LYS A 132 -5.28 2.67 -5.76
CA LYS A 132 -5.57 3.02 -7.16
C LYS A 132 -4.33 2.85 -8.04
N PHE A 133 -3.18 3.35 -7.58
CA PHE A 133 -1.91 3.23 -8.30
C PHE A 133 -1.55 1.77 -8.51
N LYS A 134 -1.63 0.93 -7.47
CA LYS A 134 -1.30 -0.50 -7.56
C LYS A 134 -2.22 -1.24 -8.54
N SER A 135 -3.52 -0.94 -8.48
CA SER A 135 -4.53 -1.52 -9.36
C SER A 135 -4.29 -1.11 -10.82
N MET A 136 -3.97 0.16 -11.05
CA MET A 136 -3.63 0.70 -12.36
C MET A 136 -2.36 0.04 -12.92
N HIS A 137 -1.29 -0.08 -12.12
CA HIS A 137 -0.05 -0.75 -12.53
C HIS A 137 -0.30 -2.20 -12.95
N ALA A 138 -1.11 -2.94 -12.16
CA ALA A 138 -1.45 -4.32 -12.48
C ALA A 138 -2.29 -4.44 -13.76
N TYR A 139 -3.22 -3.52 -13.99
CA TYR A 139 -4.01 -3.46 -15.22
C TYR A 139 -3.13 -3.20 -16.45
N LEU A 140 -2.29 -2.16 -16.39
CA LEU A 140 -1.39 -1.78 -17.48
C LEU A 140 -0.41 -2.91 -17.82
N TYR A 141 0.18 -3.55 -16.80
CA TYR A 141 1.07 -4.68 -17.00
C TYR A 141 0.38 -5.86 -17.69
N LYS A 142 -0.84 -6.23 -17.26
CA LYS A 142 -1.62 -7.29 -17.91
C LYS A 142 -1.94 -6.95 -19.37
N ARG A 143 -2.33 -5.71 -19.64
CA ARG A 143 -2.64 -5.23 -20.99
C ARG A 143 -1.41 -5.28 -21.89
N TYR A 144 -0.28 -4.73 -21.43
CA TYR A 144 0.99 -4.75 -22.16
C TYR A 144 1.45 -6.18 -22.48
N LYS A 145 1.38 -7.10 -21.50
CA LYS A 145 1.73 -8.50 -21.70
C LYS A 145 0.86 -9.17 -22.77
N LYS A 146 -0.45 -8.86 -22.80
CA LYS A 146 -1.38 -9.38 -23.81
C LYS A 146 -1.01 -8.90 -25.22
N GLU A 147 -0.75 -7.62 -25.40
CA GLU A 147 -0.42 -7.05 -26.71
C GLU A 147 0.94 -7.55 -27.23
N THR A 148 1.96 -7.63 -26.38
CA THR A 148 3.26 -8.20 -26.77
C THR A 148 3.17 -9.67 -27.17
N SER A 149 2.30 -10.45 -26.52
CA SER A 149 2.09 -11.86 -26.87
C SER A 149 1.40 -12.01 -28.23
N ARG A 150 0.44 -11.13 -28.55
CA ARG A 150 -0.22 -11.07 -29.87
C ARG A 150 0.76 -10.70 -30.97
N LEU A 151 1.62 -9.70 -30.75
CA LEU A 151 2.65 -9.31 -31.72
C LEU A 151 3.62 -10.47 -32.00
N LYS A 152 4.08 -11.19 -30.97
CA LYS A 152 4.92 -12.38 -31.17
C LYS A 152 4.23 -13.45 -32.01
N GLN A 153 2.94 -13.72 -31.77
CA GLN A 153 2.18 -14.68 -32.59
C GLN A 153 2.00 -14.22 -34.05
N PHE A 154 2.03 -12.91 -34.29
CA PHE A 154 1.88 -12.34 -35.63
C PHE A 154 3.20 -12.34 -36.42
N PHE A 155 4.34 -12.06 -35.76
CA PHE A 155 5.67 -11.99 -36.39
C PHE A 155 6.43 -13.32 -36.45
N PHE A 156 6.10 -14.29 -35.61
CA PHE A 156 6.71 -15.63 -35.61
C PHE A 156 5.76 -16.71 -36.16
N LYS A 157 4.89 -16.31 -37.09
CA LYS A 157 4.05 -17.20 -37.87
C LYS A 157 4.65 -17.46 -39.24
#